data_AF-A0A2I1HJ90-F1
#
_entry.id   AF-A0A2I1HJ90-F1
#
_cell.length_a   1.000
_cell.length_b   1.000
_cell.length_c   1.000
_cell.angle_alpha   90.00
_cell.angle_beta   90.00
_cell.angle_gamma   90.00
#
_symmetry.space_group_name_H-M   'P 1'
#
loop_
_entity.id
_entity.type
_entity.pdbx_description
1 polymer ?
#
loop_
_entity_poly.entity_id
_entity_poly.type
_entity_poly.pdbx_seq_one_letter_code
_entity_poly.pdbx_strand_id
1 'polypeptide(L)'
;QLFGYNHLREGQLEAVEAYLNNRDTFVSIKTGGGKTFCYVICALIFEGITIVISLLKALMEDQKAKLVNLGIPWTSIYANTVQSRNEQSKIFEEIALGFTKIIFITPEKLCLNREFQHFISNMYKVAKVRFVIDEAHCILDYGNFRESWKKLGLLKKSWPLAPIMLLTATCTYQDAQDIRTSLGIPSENFAMIRGSSFERKEITIEVYKRKDNREHFSNELINLIKMHEGGRTIIYCATQSGCDELSAILQPLLPDKNLGIYHGGLGDEQRESIMSRWKDGKIQIMIGTSAFGMGINFSNVYLVILV
;
A
#
# COMPACT_ATOMS: atom_id res chain seq x y z
N GLN A 1 11.97 15.31 15.48
CA GLN A 1 13.41 15.03 15.32
C GLN A 1 13.64 13.84 14.38
N LEU A 2 13.19 12.62 14.69
CA LEU A 2 13.44 11.43 13.87
C LEU A 2 12.99 11.53 12.40
N PHE A 3 11.82 12.12 12.14
CA PHE A 3 11.30 12.31 10.77
C PHE A 3 11.75 13.61 10.09
N GLY A 4 12.55 14.45 10.76
CA GLY A 4 13.00 15.73 10.20
C GLY A 4 11.91 16.78 9.96
N TYR A 5 10.68 16.58 10.43
CA TYR A 5 9.59 17.55 10.30
C TYR A 5 9.57 18.54 11.49
N ASN A 6 9.32 19.82 11.18
CA ASN A 6 9.17 20.89 12.17
C ASN A 6 7.75 20.96 12.76
N HIS A 7 6.74 20.53 11.98
CA HIS A 7 5.33 20.56 12.36
C HIS A 7 4.61 19.31 11.88
N LEU A 8 3.58 18.89 12.62
CA LEU A 8 2.65 17.87 12.18
C LEU A 8 1.71 18.44 11.11
N ARG A 9 1.35 17.59 10.15
CA ARG A 9 0.34 17.93 9.14
C ARG A 9 -1.05 17.71 9.71
N GLU A 10 -2.04 18.34 9.08
CA GLU A 10 -3.45 18.22 9.43
C GLU A 10 -3.89 16.75 9.60
N GLY A 11 -4.59 16.45 10.69
CA GLY A 11 -5.11 15.12 11.01
C GLY A 11 -4.07 14.16 11.61
N GLN A 12 -2.78 14.46 11.57
CA GLN A 12 -1.77 13.55 12.10
C GLN A 12 -1.80 13.47 13.63
N LEU A 13 -1.97 14.61 14.32
CA LEU A 13 -2.00 14.65 15.78
C LEU A 13 -3.23 13.92 16.30
N GLU A 14 -4.39 14.22 15.75
CA GLU A 14 -5.68 13.65 16.12
C GLU A 14 -5.70 12.13 15.90
N ALA A 15 -5.10 11.65 14.80
CA ALA A 15 -4.95 10.23 14.53
C ALA A 15 -4.02 9.54 15.53
N VAL A 16 -2.89 10.16 15.86
CA VAL A 16 -1.93 9.62 16.83
C VAL A 16 -2.55 9.56 18.22
N GLU A 17 -3.17 10.65 18.69
CA GLU A 17 -3.82 10.72 20.00
C GLU A 17 -4.97 9.72 20.12
N ALA A 18 -5.83 9.61 19.09
CA ALA A 18 -6.92 8.64 19.09
C ALA A 18 -6.40 7.21 19.24
N TYR A 19 -5.39 6.84 18.46
CA TYR A 19 -4.86 5.49 18.46
C TYR A 19 -4.04 5.17 19.73
N LEU A 20 -3.28 6.13 20.25
CA LEU A 20 -2.58 5.97 21.54
C LEU A 20 -3.56 5.77 22.70
N ASN A 21 -4.73 6.41 22.65
CA ASN A 21 -5.84 6.22 23.59
C ASN A 21 -6.66 4.93 23.35
N ASN A 22 -6.12 3.97 22.58
CA ASN A 22 -6.72 2.67 22.27
C ASN A 22 -8.08 2.74 21.53
N ARG A 23 -8.35 3.84 20.82
CA ARG A 23 -9.49 3.90 19.90
C ARG A 23 -9.13 3.29 18.55
N ASP A 24 -10.09 2.61 17.96
CA ASP A 24 -10.00 2.23 16.56
C ASP A 24 -10.04 3.50 15.71
N THR A 25 -9.07 3.67 14.82
CA THR A 25 -8.79 4.97 14.22
C THR A 25 -8.74 4.84 12.71
N PHE A 26 -9.68 5.48 12.01
CA PHE A 26 -9.69 5.57 10.56
C PHE A 26 -9.08 6.88 10.10
N VAL A 27 -8.12 6.80 9.20
CA VAL A 27 -7.35 7.94 8.68
C VAL A 27 -7.44 7.94 7.16
N SER A 28 -8.23 8.86 6.62
CA SER A 28 -8.31 9.12 5.19
C SER A 28 -7.63 10.44 4.84
N ILE A 29 -6.36 10.35 4.46
CA ILE A 29 -5.53 11.50 4.08
C ILE A 29 -4.90 11.18 2.73
N LYS A 30 -4.82 12.19 1.84
CA LYS A 30 -4.23 12.07 0.50
C LYS A 30 -2.88 11.34 0.50
N THR A 31 -2.55 10.67 -0.60
CA THR A 31 -1.24 10.04 -0.79
C THR A 31 -0.12 11.05 -0.59
N GLY A 32 0.95 10.63 0.08
CA GLY A 32 2.03 11.53 0.49
C GLY A 32 1.69 12.42 1.69
N GLY A 33 0.46 12.39 2.22
CA GLY A 33 0.02 13.16 3.39
C GLY A 33 0.64 12.73 4.73
N GLY A 34 1.42 11.65 4.74
CA GLY A 34 2.16 11.20 5.93
C GLY A 34 1.45 10.16 6.78
N LYS A 35 0.65 9.27 6.18
CA LYS A 35 -0.01 8.15 6.89
C LYS A 35 0.97 7.24 7.62
N THR A 36 2.14 6.99 7.02
CA THR A 36 3.23 6.21 7.63
C THR A 36 3.69 6.81 8.96
N PHE A 37 3.75 8.14 9.06
CA PHE A 37 4.14 8.80 10.30
C PHE A 37 3.18 8.44 11.44
N CYS A 38 1.86 8.45 11.18
CA CYS A 38 0.84 8.25 12.20
C CYS A 38 1.01 6.92 12.93
N TYR A 39 1.24 5.81 12.21
CA TYR A 39 1.40 4.52 12.87
C TYR A 39 2.81 4.30 13.44
N VAL A 40 3.84 4.81 12.77
CA VAL A 40 5.23 4.58 13.21
C VAL A 40 5.50 5.26 14.54
N ILE A 41 5.09 6.51 14.72
CA ILE A 41 5.30 7.20 15.99
C ILE A 41 4.55 6.51 17.13
N CYS A 42 3.33 6.03 16.85
CA CYS A 42 2.57 5.23 17.80
C CYS A 42 3.27 3.93 18.17
N ALA A 43 3.84 3.23 17.18
CA ALA A 43 4.56 1.97 17.41
C ALA A 43 5.84 2.16 18.24
N LEU A 44 6.52 3.30 18.07
CA LEU A 44 7.73 3.62 18.85
C LEU A 44 7.42 3.96 20.31
N ILE A 45 6.31 4.66 20.57
CA ILE A 45 5.85 5.01 21.93
C ILE A 45 5.26 3.77 22.62
N PHE A 46 4.74 2.81 21.85
CA PHE A 46 4.01 1.68 22.37
C PHE A 46 4.92 0.58 22.97
N GLU A 47 4.57 0.16 24.18
CA GLU A 47 5.18 -0.97 24.89
C GLU A 47 4.56 -2.29 24.42
N GLY A 48 4.83 -2.64 23.17
CA GLY A 48 4.34 -3.87 22.56
C GLY A 48 4.72 -3.96 21.09
N ILE A 49 3.99 -4.81 20.34
CA ILE A 49 4.20 -5.01 18.90
C ILE A 49 3.08 -4.34 18.09
N THR A 50 3.47 -3.64 17.03
CA THR A 50 2.54 -3.12 16.02
C THR A 50 2.61 -3.99 14.77
N ILE A 51 1.48 -4.58 14.40
CA ILE A 51 1.36 -5.46 13.23
C ILE A 51 0.75 -4.65 12.08
N VAL A 52 1.53 -4.43 11.02
CA VAL A 52 1.12 -3.67 9.84
C VAL A 52 0.77 -4.63 8.71
N ILE A 53 -0.51 -4.69 8.36
CA ILE A 53 -1.03 -5.46 7.24
C ILE A 53 -0.97 -4.58 5.99
N SER A 54 -0.28 -5.05 4.95
CA SER A 54 -0.11 -4.32 3.70
C SER A 54 -0.31 -5.24 2.48
N LEU A 55 -0.65 -4.65 1.34
CA LEU A 55 -1.07 -5.37 0.13
C LEU A 55 0.07 -6.16 -0.54
N LEU A 56 1.25 -5.55 -0.63
CA LEU A 56 2.35 -6.03 -1.46
C LEU A 56 3.64 -6.08 -0.65
N LYS A 57 4.37 -7.18 -0.79
CA LYS A 57 5.70 -7.36 -0.18
C LYS A 57 6.66 -6.24 -0.59
N ALA A 58 6.67 -5.86 -1.86
CA ALA A 58 7.52 -4.75 -2.36
C ALA A 58 7.23 -3.42 -1.63
N LEU A 59 5.98 -3.17 -1.22
CA LEU A 59 5.63 -1.98 -0.43
C LEU A 59 6.20 -2.09 0.99
N MET A 60 6.12 -3.28 1.60
CA MET A 60 6.69 -3.53 2.93
C MET A 60 8.21 -3.37 2.92
N GLU A 61 8.89 -3.84 1.88
CA GLU A 61 10.34 -3.69 1.71
C GLU A 61 10.74 -2.22 1.57
N ASP A 62 10.02 -1.45 0.74
CA ASP A 62 10.26 -0.01 0.61
C ASP A 62 9.99 0.75 1.91
N GLN A 63 8.92 0.39 2.63
CA GLN A 63 8.61 0.98 3.93
C GLN A 63 9.68 0.63 4.97
N LYS A 64 10.09 -0.64 5.05
CA LYS A 64 11.18 -1.08 5.94
C LYS A 64 12.48 -0.35 5.62
N ALA A 65 12.90 -0.27 4.36
CA ALA A 65 14.11 0.43 3.96
C ALA A 65 14.09 1.91 4.37
N LYS A 66 12.95 2.59 4.18
CA LYS A 66 12.76 3.98 4.64
C LYS A 66 12.86 4.11 6.16
N LEU A 67 12.26 3.19 6.92
CA LEU A 67 12.31 3.21 8.38
C LEU A 67 13.72 2.95 8.92
N VAL A 68 14.45 2.00 8.32
CA VAL A 68 15.86 1.75 8.66
C VAL A 68 16.71 2.99 8.40
N ASN A 69 16.53 3.65 7.25
CA ASN A 69 17.24 4.89 6.92
C ASN A 69 16.88 6.07 7.85
N LEU A 70 15.70 6.06 8.46
CA LEU A 70 15.28 7.01 9.49
C LEU A 70 15.79 6.65 10.90
N GLY A 71 16.60 5.60 11.05
CA GLY A 71 17.11 5.15 12.34
C GLY A 71 16.12 4.31 13.15
N ILE A 72 15.15 3.67 12.48
CA ILE A 72 14.20 2.73 13.09
C ILE A 72 14.48 1.31 12.57
N PRO A 73 15.52 0.62 13.10
CA PRO A 73 15.88 -0.71 12.64
C PRO A 73 14.96 -1.82 13.19
N TRP A 74 14.12 -1.52 14.18
CA TRP A 74 13.22 -2.47 14.87
C TRP A 74 12.00 -2.86 14.02
N THR A 75 12.22 -3.13 12.73
CA THR A 75 11.21 -3.44 11.71
C THR A 75 11.52 -4.76 11.00
N SER A 76 10.54 -5.66 10.96
CA SER A 76 10.67 -6.98 10.34
C SER A 76 9.57 -7.22 9.31
N ILE A 77 9.85 -8.04 8.30
CA ILE A 77 8.89 -8.44 7.27
C ILE A 77 8.63 -9.93 7.40
N TYR A 78 7.38 -10.28 7.57
CA TYR A 78 6.90 -11.66 7.67
C TYR A 78 5.78 -11.87 6.64
N ALA A 79 6.18 -11.78 5.37
CA ALA A 79 5.27 -11.77 4.21
C ALA A 79 5.51 -12.95 3.25
N ASN A 80 6.64 -13.64 3.34
CA ASN A 80 6.96 -14.76 2.45
C ASN A 80 6.18 -16.01 2.86
N THR A 81 5.62 -16.72 1.87
CA THR A 81 5.14 -18.09 2.05
C THR A 81 6.29 -19.09 2.22
N VAL A 82 7.50 -18.76 1.76
CA VAL A 82 8.68 -19.64 1.68
C VAL A 82 9.78 -19.33 2.73
N GLN A 83 9.50 -18.48 3.74
CA GLN A 83 10.46 -18.25 4.82
C GLN A 83 10.80 -19.58 5.53
N SER A 84 12.09 -19.89 5.67
CA SER A 84 12.53 -21.11 6.35
C SER A 84 12.08 -21.08 7.80
N ARG A 85 11.80 -22.24 8.42
CA ARG A 85 11.40 -22.29 9.84
C ARG A 85 12.37 -21.53 10.74
N ASN A 86 13.67 -21.64 10.46
CA ASN A 86 14.71 -20.93 11.22
C ASN A 86 14.57 -19.41 11.14
N GLU A 87 14.23 -18.84 9.98
CA GLU A 87 13.97 -17.39 9.87
C GLU A 87 12.72 -16.97 10.63
N GLN A 88 11.66 -17.79 10.59
CA GLN A 88 10.42 -17.49 11.30
C GLN A 88 10.66 -17.50 12.83
N SER A 89 11.37 -18.51 13.33
CA SER A 89 11.72 -18.61 14.75
C SER A 89 12.56 -17.41 15.21
N LYS A 90 13.53 -16.96 14.41
CA LYS A 90 14.32 -15.75 14.71
C LYS A 90 13.44 -14.51 14.83
N ILE A 91 12.51 -14.30 13.89
CA ILE A 91 11.58 -13.16 13.94
C ILE A 91 10.74 -13.21 15.23
N PHE A 92 10.23 -14.39 15.61
CA PHE A 92 9.44 -14.53 16.83
C PHE A 92 10.25 -14.29 18.09
N GLU A 93 11.50 -14.75 18.12
CA GLU A 93 12.45 -14.49 19.21
C GLU A 93 12.76 -12.99 19.33
N GLU A 94 13.07 -12.30 18.23
CA GLU A 94 13.30 -10.85 18.22
C GLU A 94 12.09 -10.05 18.69
N ILE A 95 10.87 -10.48 18.34
CA ILE A 95 9.64 -9.87 18.84
C ILE A 95 9.48 -10.12 20.34
N ALA A 96 9.70 -11.34 20.80
CA ALA A 96 9.59 -11.71 22.22
C ALA A 96 10.60 -10.96 23.10
N LEU A 97 11.81 -10.72 22.58
CA LEU A 97 12.86 -9.93 23.23
C LEU A 97 12.64 -8.41 23.10
N GLY A 98 11.64 -7.96 22.34
CA GLY A 98 11.33 -6.55 22.13
C GLY A 98 12.25 -5.82 21.14
N PHE A 99 13.07 -6.55 20.38
CA PHE A 99 13.91 -6.01 19.32
C PHE A 99 13.15 -5.70 18.02
N THR A 100 11.90 -6.15 17.90
CA THR A 100 11.00 -5.76 16.80
C THR A 100 9.79 -5.01 17.38
N LYS A 101 9.57 -3.78 16.90
CA LYS A 101 8.42 -2.91 17.27
C LYS A 101 7.34 -2.87 16.19
N ILE A 102 7.74 -3.09 14.94
CA ILE A 102 6.85 -3.08 13.77
C ILE A 102 7.11 -4.35 12.97
N ILE A 103 6.06 -5.12 12.72
CA ILE A 103 6.12 -6.26 11.80
C ILE A 103 5.16 -6.05 10.64
N PHE A 104 5.68 -6.12 9.42
CA PHE A 104 4.90 -6.06 8.19
C PHE A 104 4.49 -7.46 7.76
N ILE A 105 3.21 -7.63 7.45
CA ILE A 105 2.63 -8.91 7.02
C ILE A 105 1.66 -8.72 5.86
N THR A 106 1.46 -9.78 5.07
CA THR A 106 0.33 -9.86 4.16
C THR A 106 -0.92 -10.36 4.89
N PRO A 107 -2.13 -10.05 4.40
CA PRO A 107 -3.35 -10.59 4.98
C PRO A 107 -3.43 -12.12 4.86
N GLU A 108 -2.86 -12.71 3.80
CA GLU A 108 -2.75 -14.16 3.66
C GLU A 108 -1.94 -14.78 4.80
N LYS A 109 -0.83 -14.14 5.19
CA LYS A 109 0.00 -14.62 6.29
C LYS A 109 -0.78 -14.64 7.60
N LEU A 110 -1.53 -13.56 7.88
CA LEU A 110 -2.37 -13.50 9.07
C LEU A 110 -3.47 -14.56 9.06
N CYS A 111 -4.15 -14.77 7.94
CA CYS A 111 -5.33 -15.63 7.87
C CYS A 111 -5.00 -17.13 7.75
N LEU A 112 -3.91 -17.49 7.06
CA LEU A 112 -3.59 -18.88 6.73
C LEU A 112 -2.58 -19.51 7.70
N ASN A 113 -1.73 -18.70 8.36
CA ASN A 113 -0.70 -19.23 9.24
C ASN A 113 -1.20 -19.34 10.70
N ARG A 114 -1.56 -20.56 11.11
CA ARG A 114 -2.03 -20.85 12.47
C ARG A 114 -0.98 -20.64 13.55
N GLU A 115 0.29 -20.94 13.26
CA GLU A 115 1.40 -20.74 14.20
C GLU A 115 1.54 -19.25 14.53
N PHE A 116 1.46 -18.40 13.51
CA PHE A 116 1.50 -16.95 13.68
C PHE A 116 0.28 -16.41 14.44
N GLN A 117 -0.93 -16.90 14.14
CA GLN A 117 -2.13 -16.55 14.92
C GLN A 117 -1.99 -16.96 16.40
N HIS A 118 -1.42 -18.13 16.67
CA HIS A 118 -1.15 -18.60 18.03
C HIS A 118 -0.12 -17.70 18.73
N PHE A 119 0.96 -17.35 18.04
CA PHE A 119 1.97 -16.41 18.54
C PHE A 119 1.36 -15.05 18.90
N ILE A 120 0.58 -14.44 18.01
CA ILE A 120 -0.12 -13.17 18.28
C ILE A 120 -1.07 -13.34 19.46
N SER A 121 -1.80 -14.44 19.55
CA SER A 121 -2.75 -14.69 20.65
C SER A 121 -2.06 -14.86 21.99
N ASN A 122 -0.87 -15.43 22.03
CA ASN A 122 -0.06 -15.51 23.24
C ASN A 122 0.47 -14.12 23.61
N MET A 123 1.02 -13.38 22.64
CA MET A 123 1.43 -11.99 22.84
C MET A 123 0.28 -11.14 23.37
N TYR A 124 -0.91 -11.23 22.80
CA TYR A 124 -2.10 -10.48 23.24
C TYR A 124 -2.51 -10.76 24.71
N LYS A 125 -2.19 -11.95 25.25
CA LYS A 125 -2.48 -12.29 26.66
C LYS A 125 -1.48 -11.69 27.65
N VAL A 126 -0.20 -11.59 27.25
CA VAL A 126 0.92 -11.26 28.16
C VAL A 126 1.56 -9.91 27.86
N ALA A 127 1.31 -9.36 26.67
CA ALA A 127 1.87 -8.14 26.13
C ALA A 127 0.81 -7.39 25.31
N LYS A 128 1.12 -6.14 24.94
CA LYS A 128 0.18 -5.33 24.17
C LYS A 128 0.41 -5.54 22.66
N VAL A 129 -0.67 -5.73 21.90
CA VAL A 129 -0.66 -5.87 20.43
C VAL A 129 -1.53 -4.76 19.84
N ARG A 130 -1.08 -4.13 18.75
CA ARG A 130 -1.89 -3.22 17.94
C ARG A 130 -1.82 -3.57 16.47
N PHE A 131 -2.86 -3.21 15.72
CA PHE A 131 -2.95 -3.47 14.29
C PHE A 131 -2.99 -2.18 13.49
N VAL A 132 -2.39 -2.22 12.32
CA VAL A 132 -2.48 -1.19 11.28
C VAL A 132 -2.86 -1.90 10.00
N ILE A 133 -3.88 -1.41 9.30
CA ILE A 133 -4.26 -1.88 7.97
C ILE A 133 -3.98 -0.75 6.99
N ASP A 134 -2.92 -0.93 6.19
CA ASP A 134 -2.60 -0.03 5.08
C ASP A 134 -3.53 -0.33 3.91
N GLU A 135 -3.92 0.70 3.16
CA GLU A 135 -4.91 0.58 2.08
C GLU A 135 -6.23 -0.09 2.49
N ALA A 136 -6.80 0.36 3.61
CA ALA A 136 -8.02 -0.20 4.21
C ALA A 136 -9.25 -0.21 3.27
N HIS A 137 -9.22 0.55 2.17
CA HIS A 137 -10.25 0.50 1.14
C HIS A 137 -10.39 -0.90 0.50
N CYS A 138 -9.32 -1.70 0.50
CA CYS A 138 -9.33 -3.08 0.01
C CYS A 138 -10.24 -4.02 0.82
N ILE A 139 -10.70 -3.63 2.02
CA ILE A 139 -11.66 -4.40 2.82
C ILE A 139 -13.04 -4.43 2.14
N LEU A 140 -13.44 -3.33 1.49
CA LEU A 140 -14.73 -3.24 0.80
C LEU A 140 -14.72 -3.93 -0.56
N ASP A 141 -13.53 -4.14 -1.12
CA ASP A 141 -13.34 -4.23 -2.56
C ASP A 141 -14.32 -5.20 -3.25
N TYR A 142 -15.16 -4.59 -4.07
CA TYR A 142 -16.26 -5.15 -4.84
C TYR A 142 -15.77 -6.00 -6.04
N GLY A 143 -14.46 -6.02 -6.33
CA GLY A 143 -13.86 -6.66 -7.50
C GLY A 143 -13.16 -8.02 -7.28
N ASN A 144 -13.34 -8.70 -6.14
CA ASN A 144 -12.65 -9.96 -5.81
C ASN A 144 -11.10 -9.87 -5.77
N PHE A 145 -10.54 -8.72 -5.35
CA PHE A 145 -9.10 -8.49 -5.39
C PHE A 145 -8.28 -9.55 -4.64
N ARG A 146 -8.63 -9.87 -3.37
CA ARG A 146 -8.17 -11.07 -2.63
C ARG A 146 -9.10 -11.44 -1.46
N GLU A 147 -9.48 -12.71 -1.33
CA GLU A 147 -10.39 -13.21 -0.28
C GLU A 147 -9.86 -12.97 1.15
N SER A 148 -8.54 -12.92 1.31
CA SER A 148 -7.84 -12.67 2.58
C SER A 148 -8.23 -11.33 3.23
N TRP A 149 -8.54 -10.28 2.45
CA TRP A 149 -8.96 -8.98 2.97
C TRP A 149 -10.34 -9.02 3.63
N LYS A 150 -11.28 -9.78 3.05
CA LYS A 150 -12.61 -9.98 3.64
C LYS A 150 -12.51 -10.69 5.00
N LYS A 151 -11.49 -11.54 5.19
CA LYS A 151 -11.23 -12.24 6.45
C LYS A 151 -10.62 -11.35 7.53
N LEU A 152 -10.14 -10.15 7.21
CA LEU A 152 -9.64 -9.20 8.22
C LEU A 152 -10.74 -8.71 9.17
N GLY A 153 -12.02 -8.80 8.78
CA GLY A 153 -13.15 -8.57 9.68
C GLY A 153 -13.17 -9.47 10.93
N LEU A 154 -12.41 -10.57 10.92
CA LEU A 154 -12.26 -11.46 12.07
C LEU A 154 -11.26 -10.95 13.12
N LEU A 155 -10.45 -9.92 12.81
CA LEU A 155 -9.46 -9.37 13.74
C LEU A 155 -10.07 -9.00 15.09
N LYS A 156 -11.18 -8.25 15.09
CA LYS A 156 -11.88 -7.86 16.32
C LYS A 156 -12.57 -9.03 17.03
N LYS A 157 -12.84 -10.13 16.34
CA LYS A 157 -13.35 -11.36 16.98
C LYS A 157 -12.25 -12.09 17.74
N SER A 158 -11.03 -12.14 17.19
CA SER A 158 -9.88 -12.80 17.81
C SER A 158 -9.19 -11.94 18.87
N TRP A 159 -9.09 -10.63 18.64
CA TRP A 159 -8.36 -9.68 19.49
C TRP A 159 -9.19 -8.39 19.71
N PRO A 160 -10.31 -8.47 20.45
CA PRO A 160 -11.28 -7.38 20.55
C PRO A 160 -10.71 -6.07 21.14
N LEU A 161 -9.79 -6.16 22.09
CA LEU A 161 -9.20 -5.00 22.78
C LEU A 161 -8.01 -4.40 22.03
N ALA A 162 -7.49 -5.06 20.98
CA ALA A 162 -6.38 -4.54 20.21
C ALA A 162 -6.89 -3.42 19.28
N PRO A 163 -6.40 -2.17 19.38
CA PRO A 163 -6.84 -1.09 18.52
C PRO A 163 -6.32 -1.30 17.09
N ILE A 164 -7.15 -0.92 16.12
CA ILE A 164 -6.86 -0.99 14.69
C ILE A 164 -6.78 0.42 14.11
N MET A 165 -5.65 0.77 13.48
CA MET A 165 -5.52 1.97 12.66
C MET A 165 -5.77 1.60 11.19
N LEU A 166 -6.76 2.21 10.56
CA LEU A 166 -7.16 1.98 9.18
C LEU A 166 -6.68 3.15 8.34
N LEU A 167 -5.81 2.90 7.36
CA LEU A 167 -5.16 3.93 6.57
C LEU A 167 -5.62 3.84 5.12
N THR A 168 -6.06 4.96 4.53
CA THR A 168 -6.44 5.01 3.11
C THR A 168 -6.28 6.43 2.54
N ALA A 169 -6.22 6.56 1.21
CA ALA A 169 -6.30 7.85 0.52
C ALA A 169 -7.63 8.08 -0.20
N THR A 170 -8.45 7.04 -0.40
CA THR A 170 -9.45 7.01 -1.49
C THR A 170 -10.86 6.69 -1.03
N CYS A 171 -11.15 6.71 0.27
CA CYS A 171 -12.47 6.40 0.81
C CYS A 171 -13.34 7.64 1.07
N THR A 172 -14.62 7.50 0.72
CA THR A 172 -15.71 8.37 1.15
C THR A 172 -16.08 8.15 2.63
N TYR A 173 -17.00 8.95 3.15
CA TYR A 173 -17.56 8.73 4.50
C TYR A 173 -18.32 7.40 4.58
N GLN A 174 -19.10 7.07 3.54
CA GLN A 174 -19.87 5.83 3.51
C GLN A 174 -18.94 4.62 3.51
N ASP A 175 -17.89 4.65 2.69
CA ASP A 175 -16.87 3.59 2.66
C ASP A 175 -16.26 3.37 4.05
N ALA A 176 -15.95 4.45 4.78
CA ALA A 176 -15.40 4.34 6.14
C ALA A 176 -16.38 3.64 7.10
N GLN A 177 -17.68 3.92 6.98
CA GLN A 177 -18.71 3.26 7.80
C GLN A 177 -18.91 1.80 7.42
N ASP A 178 -18.82 1.47 6.14
CA ASP A 178 -18.93 0.11 5.64
C ASP A 178 -17.71 -0.72 6.10
N ILE A 179 -16.50 -0.15 6.08
CA ILE A 179 -15.29 -0.78 6.62
C ILE A 179 -15.44 -1.01 8.12
N ARG A 180 -15.87 0.00 8.87
CA ARG A 180 -16.11 -0.10 10.32
C ARG A 180 -17.06 -1.25 10.64
N THR A 181 -18.17 -1.34 9.90
CA THR A 181 -19.18 -2.39 10.07
C THR A 181 -18.63 -3.76 9.72
N SER A 182 -17.89 -3.88 8.61
CA SER A 182 -17.23 -5.13 8.19
C SER A 182 -16.24 -5.65 9.25
N LEU A 183 -15.53 -4.75 9.92
CA LEU A 183 -14.61 -5.07 11.01
C LEU A 183 -15.28 -5.28 12.38
N GLY A 184 -16.60 -5.05 12.48
CA GLY A 184 -17.33 -5.16 13.75
C GLY A 184 -16.88 -4.14 14.81
N ILE A 185 -16.40 -2.97 14.38
CA ILE A 185 -15.91 -1.92 15.29
C ILE A 185 -17.10 -1.08 15.80
N PRO A 186 -17.31 -0.96 17.12
CA PRO A 186 -18.37 -0.11 17.67
C PRO A 186 -18.17 1.38 17.35
N SER A 187 -19.25 2.12 17.14
CA SER A 187 -19.21 3.54 16.75
C SER A 187 -18.55 4.43 17.80
N GLU A 188 -18.76 4.13 19.07
CA GLU A 188 -18.27 4.86 20.23
C GLU A 188 -16.75 4.79 20.39
N ASN A 189 -16.13 3.71 19.88
CA ASN A 189 -14.68 3.52 19.91
C ASN A 189 -14.00 3.87 18.58
N PHE A 190 -14.73 4.45 17.63
CA PHE A 190 -14.25 4.72 16.27
C PHE A 190 -13.95 6.21 16.06
N ALA A 191 -12.66 6.55 15.95
CA ALA A 191 -12.21 7.88 15.59
C ALA A 191 -12.03 7.97 14.08
N MET A 192 -12.75 8.88 13.42
CA MET A 192 -12.64 9.09 11.98
C MET A 192 -11.96 10.43 11.70
N ILE A 193 -10.75 10.37 11.13
CA ILE A 193 -9.94 11.52 10.75
C ILE A 193 -9.87 11.57 9.22
N ARG A 194 -10.30 12.70 8.65
CA ARG A 194 -10.25 12.93 7.20
C ARG A 194 -9.55 14.25 6.93
N GLY A 195 -8.64 14.27 5.96
CA GLY A 195 -8.01 15.52 5.53
C GLY A 195 -9.01 16.45 4.84
N SER A 196 -8.82 17.76 4.98
CA SER A 196 -9.68 18.80 4.41
C SER A 196 -9.80 18.80 2.88
N SER A 197 -8.80 18.31 2.13
CA SER A 197 -8.83 18.30 0.66
C SER A 197 -8.06 17.13 0.04
N PHE A 198 -8.71 16.50 -0.95
CA PHE A 198 -8.11 15.51 -1.85
C PHE A 198 -7.64 16.14 -3.17
N GLU A 199 -7.82 17.45 -3.34
CA GLU A 199 -7.45 18.15 -4.56
C GLU A 199 -5.92 18.16 -4.72
N ARG A 200 -5.49 17.82 -5.94
CA ARG A 200 -4.10 17.93 -6.40
C ARG A 200 -4.07 18.90 -7.56
N LYS A 201 -3.86 20.19 -7.26
CA LYS A 201 -3.85 21.28 -8.24
C LYS A 201 -2.75 21.12 -9.29
N GLU A 202 -1.73 20.32 -8.98
CA GLU A 202 -0.67 19.93 -9.89
C GLU A 202 -1.07 18.87 -10.93
N ILE A 203 -2.28 18.30 -10.85
CA ILE A 203 -2.80 17.31 -11.80
C ILE A 203 -3.85 17.96 -12.70
N THR A 204 -3.58 17.98 -14.00
CA THR A 204 -4.56 18.32 -15.04
C THR A 204 -5.22 17.04 -15.54
N ILE A 205 -6.56 17.03 -15.61
CA ILE A 205 -7.33 15.91 -16.14
C ILE A 205 -7.90 16.32 -17.49
N GLU A 206 -7.61 15.52 -18.51
CA GLU A 206 -8.11 15.71 -19.87
C GLU A 206 -8.82 14.43 -20.34
N VAL A 207 -9.90 14.58 -21.10
CA VAL A 207 -10.70 13.47 -21.60
C VAL A 207 -10.74 13.53 -23.13
N TYR A 208 -10.27 12.47 -23.75
CA TYR A 208 -10.22 12.32 -25.20
C TYR A 208 -11.19 11.21 -25.63
N LYS A 209 -11.94 11.44 -26.72
CA LYS A 209 -12.78 10.40 -27.30
C LYS A 209 -11.89 9.39 -28.02
N ARG A 210 -11.91 8.14 -27.56
CA ARG A 210 -11.17 7.04 -28.20
C ARG A 210 -11.61 6.88 -29.66
N LYS A 211 -10.64 6.87 -30.58
CA LYS A 211 -10.86 6.58 -32.01
C LYS A 211 -10.80 5.07 -32.25
N ASP A 212 -11.73 4.55 -33.05
CA ASP A 212 -11.79 3.11 -33.36
C ASP A 212 -10.65 2.64 -34.27
N ASN A 213 -10.08 3.56 -35.07
CA ASN A 213 -8.92 3.28 -35.90
C ASN A 213 -7.66 3.17 -35.03
N ARG A 214 -7.06 1.97 -35.02
CA ARG A 214 -5.85 1.63 -34.26
C ARG A 214 -4.65 2.54 -34.57
N GLU A 215 -4.48 2.94 -35.82
CA GLU A 215 -3.36 3.81 -36.23
C GLU A 215 -3.53 5.22 -35.66
N HIS A 216 -4.73 5.80 -35.78
CA HIS A 216 -5.03 7.10 -35.19
C HIS A 216 -4.90 7.09 -33.67
N PHE A 217 -5.39 6.03 -33.01
CA PHE A 217 -5.25 5.86 -31.58
C PHE A 217 -3.77 5.81 -31.14
N SER A 218 -2.95 5.01 -31.83
CA SER A 218 -1.52 4.87 -31.51
C SER A 218 -0.76 6.17 -31.74
N ASN A 219 -1.07 6.90 -32.82
CA ASN A 219 -0.48 8.21 -33.10
C ASN A 219 -0.83 9.26 -32.05
N GLU A 220 -2.07 9.26 -31.55
CA GLU A 220 -2.47 10.15 -30.44
C GLU A 220 -1.72 9.84 -29.16
N LEU A 221 -1.60 8.55 -28.78
CA LEU A 221 -0.81 8.15 -27.63
C LEU A 221 0.65 8.61 -27.74
N ILE A 222 1.26 8.44 -28.91
CA ILE A 222 2.64 8.86 -29.15
C ILE A 222 2.78 10.37 -29.03
N ASN A 223 1.84 11.14 -29.58
CA ASN A 223 1.86 12.59 -29.46
C ASN A 223 1.76 13.04 -27.99
N LEU A 224 0.88 12.41 -27.20
CA LEU A 224 0.79 12.66 -25.76
C LEU A 224 2.11 12.32 -25.05
N ILE A 225 2.69 11.16 -25.32
CA ILE A 225 3.98 10.74 -24.73
C ILE A 225 5.10 11.74 -25.08
N LYS A 226 5.16 12.18 -26.34
CA LYS A 226 6.16 13.14 -26.83
C LYS A 226 6.05 14.52 -26.18
N MET A 227 4.82 14.99 -25.91
CA MET A 227 4.60 16.26 -25.19
C MET A 227 5.11 16.21 -23.73
N HIS A 228 5.25 15.02 -23.16
CA HIS A 228 5.65 14.81 -21.76
C HIS A 228 7.00 14.07 -21.62
N GLU A 229 7.93 14.23 -22.57
CA GLU A 229 9.22 13.53 -22.60
C GLU A 229 10.15 13.78 -21.40
N GLY A 230 9.93 14.87 -20.65
CA GLY A 230 10.72 15.22 -19.47
C GLY A 230 10.52 14.31 -18.25
N GLY A 231 9.56 13.38 -18.31
CA GLY A 231 9.25 12.48 -17.21
C GLY A 231 8.86 11.07 -17.67
N ARG A 232 8.40 10.27 -16.71
CA ARG A 232 7.93 8.91 -16.94
C ARG A 232 6.43 8.89 -17.23
N THR A 233 6.00 7.90 -17.99
CA THR A 233 4.60 7.69 -18.37
C THR A 233 4.08 6.37 -17.81
N ILE A 234 2.84 6.38 -17.32
CA ILE A 234 2.09 5.17 -16.97
C ILE A 234 0.89 5.07 -17.89
N ILE A 235 0.67 3.90 -18.48
CA ILE A 235 -0.48 3.59 -19.33
C ILE A 235 -1.22 2.42 -18.69
N TYR A 236 -2.45 2.66 -18.25
CA TYR A 236 -3.31 1.62 -17.71
C TYR A 236 -4.19 1.02 -18.80
N CYS A 237 -4.21 -0.31 -18.88
CA CYS A 237 -5.12 -1.06 -19.72
C CYS A 237 -6.11 -1.87 -18.87
N ALA A 238 -7.31 -2.09 -19.41
CA ALA A 238 -8.34 -2.88 -18.73
C ALA A 238 -7.97 -4.37 -18.57
N THR A 239 -7.23 -4.94 -19.53
CA THR A 239 -6.90 -6.38 -19.56
C THR A 239 -5.40 -6.62 -19.71
N GLN A 240 -4.96 -7.82 -19.31
CA GLN A 240 -3.57 -8.24 -19.45
C GLN A 240 -3.14 -8.31 -20.92
N SER A 241 -4.00 -8.91 -21.77
CA SER A 241 -3.78 -8.96 -23.21
C SER A 241 -3.68 -7.57 -23.84
N GLY A 242 -4.47 -6.61 -23.34
CA GLY A 242 -4.41 -5.22 -23.78
C GLY A 242 -3.06 -4.56 -23.48
N CYS A 243 -2.41 -4.91 -22.35
CA CYS A 243 -1.06 -4.45 -22.07
C CYS A 243 -0.04 -4.99 -23.08
N ASP A 244 -0.12 -6.29 -23.39
CA ASP A 244 0.79 -6.96 -24.31
C ASP A 244 0.64 -6.44 -25.75
N GLU A 245 -0.62 -6.33 -26.22
CA GLU A 245 -0.96 -5.78 -27.53
C GLU A 245 -0.47 -4.34 -27.68
N LEU A 246 -0.70 -3.49 -26.66
CA LEU A 246 -0.29 -2.10 -26.70
C LEU A 246 1.23 -1.95 -26.69
N SER A 247 1.93 -2.78 -25.91
CA SER A 247 3.39 -2.80 -25.89
C SER A 247 3.97 -3.18 -27.25
N ALA A 248 3.40 -4.21 -27.90
CA ALA A 248 3.82 -4.63 -29.24
C ALA A 248 3.62 -3.54 -30.32
N ILE A 249 2.60 -2.70 -30.15
CA ILE A 249 2.33 -1.56 -31.04
C ILE A 249 3.29 -0.38 -30.76
N LEU A 250 3.52 -0.05 -29.49
CA LEU A 250 4.30 1.14 -29.12
C LEU A 250 5.82 0.92 -29.22
N GLN A 251 6.31 -0.29 -28.95
CA GLN A 251 7.75 -0.57 -28.91
C GLN A 251 8.48 -0.24 -30.24
N PRO A 252 7.95 -0.59 -31.44
CA PRO A 252 8.56 -0.19 -32.71
C PRO A 252 8.46 1.32 -33.00
N LEU A 253 7.44 1.99 -32.46
CA LEU A 253 7.16 3.41 -32.70
C LEU A 253 7.93 4.34 -31.76
N LEU A 254 8.46 3.80 -30.66
CA LEU A 254 9.26 4.49 -29.65
C LEU A 254 10.60 3.77 -29.41
N PRO A 255 11.46 3.61 -30.42
CA PRO A 255 12.69 2.82 -30.32
C PRO A 255 13.67 3.37 -29.27
N ASP A 256 13.61 4.67 -28.97
CA ASP A 256 14.49 5.35 -28.02
C ASP A 256 13.96 5.31 -26.57
N LYS A 257 12.82 4.64 -26.31
CA LYS A 257 12.21 4.51 -24.99
C LYS A 257 12.15 3.04 -24.59
N ASN A 258 12.49 2.76 -23.33
CA ASN A 258 12.30 1.44 -22.77
C ASN A 258 10.89 1.33 -22.18
N LEU A 259 10.13 0.36 -22.67
CA LEU A 259 8.81 0.01 -22.17
C LEU A 259 8.92 -1.12 -21.13
N GLY A 260 8.06 -1.06 -20.12
CA GLY A 260 7.82 -2.13 -19.17
C GLY A 260 6.37 -2.56 -19.20
N ILE A 261 6.12 -3.85 -18.95
CA ILE A 261 4.76 -4.40 -18.84
C ILE A 261 4.55 -4.88 -17.40
N TYR A 262 3.42 -4.56 -16.78
CA TYR A 262 3.13 -5.01 -15.41
C TYR A 262 1.65 -5.38 -15.20
N HIS A 263 1.37 -6.68 -15.07
CA HIS A 263 0.02 -7.19 -14.78
C HIS A 263 0.03 -8.47 -13.90
N GLY A 264 -1.18 -8.92 -13.56
CA GLY A 264 -1.44 -10.08 -12.70
C GLY A 264 -0.91 -11.44 -13.19
N GLY A 265 -0.57 -11.54 -14.48
CA GLY A 265 -0.05 -12.77 -15.10
C GLY A 265 1.46 -12.96 -14.98
N LEU A 266 2.22 -11.93 -14.59
CA LEU A 266 3.67 -12.03 -14.43
C LEU A 266 4.05 -12.84 -13.19
N GLY A 267 5.14 -13.61 -13.30
CA GLY A 267 5.76 -14.28 -12.15
C GLY A 267 6.41 -13.27 -11.20
N ASP A 268 6.64 -13.68 -9.94
CA ASP A 268 7.18 -12.79 -8.90
C ASP A 268 8.57 -12.23 -9.26
N GLU A 269 9.48 -13.07 -9.78
CA GLU A 269 10.81 -12.63 -10.23
C GLU A 269 10.74 -11.58 -11.35
N GLN A 270 9.80 -11.75 -12.30
CA GLN A 270 9.61 -10.79 -13.39
C GLN A 270 9.08 -9.46 -12.86
N ARG A 271 8.11 -9.50 -11.92
CA ARG A 271 7.59 -8.29 -11.27
C ARG A 271 8.69 -7.56 -10.52
N GLU A 272 9.49 -8.26 -9.74
CA GLU A 272 10.61 -7.68 -8.99
C GLU A 272 11.63 -7.03 -9.93
N SER A 273 12.00 -7.71 -11.02
CA SER A 273 12.91 -7.19 -12.05
C SER A 273 12.38 -5.92 -12.73
N ILE A 274 11.11 -5.93 -13.16
CA ILE A 274 10.47 -4.79 -13.83
C ILE A 274 10.34 -3.60 -12.87
N MET A 275 9.93 -3.85 -11.62
CA MET A 275 9.85 -2.83 -10.58
C MET A 275 11.21 -2.22 -10.27
N SER A 276 12.26 -3.03 -10.21
CA SER A 276 13.64 -2.58 -10.02
C SER A 276 14.10 -1.68 -11.17
N ARG A 277 13.90 -2.11 -12.42
CA ARG A 277 14.23 -1.29 -13.60
C ARG A 277 13.44 0.01 -13.68
N TRP A 278 12.18 -0.01 -13.27
CA TRP A 278 11.37 1.20 -13.17
C TRP A 278 11.89 2.13 -12.07
N LYS A 279 12.21 1.61 -10.87
CA LYS A 279 12.82 2.38 -9.77
C LYS A 279 14.09 3.09 -10.22
N ASP A 280 14.99 2.35 -10.87
CA ASP A 280 16.27 2.84 -11.41
C ASP A 280 16.12 3.84 -12.56
N GLY A 281 14.90 4.04 -13.10
CA GLY A 281 14.66 4.91 -14.25
C GLY A 281 15.10 4.33 -15.59
N LYS A 282 15.39 3.03 -15.63
CA LYS A 282 15.71 2.31 -16.87
C LYS A 282 14.48 2.10 -17.75
N ILE A 283 13.27 2.12 -17.18
CA ILE A 283 12.00 2.09 -17.91
C ILE A 283 11.38 3.49 -17.85
N GLN A 284 11.04 4.05 -19.01
CA GLN A 284 10.42 5.37 -19.13
C GLN A 284 8.89 5.27 -19.25
N ILE A 285 8.37 4.18 -19.82
CA ILE A 285 6.94 3.97 -20.04
C ILE A 285 6.54 2.65 -19.41
N MET A 286 5.65 2.68 -18.42
CA MET A 286 5.04 1.48 -17.86
C MET A 286 3.66 1.28 -18.44
N ILE A 287 3.41 0.11 -19.01
CA ILE A 287 2.09 -0.35 -19.45
C ILE A 287 1.62 -1.40 -18.46
N GLY A 288 0.47 -1.23 -17.83
CA GLY A 288 0.02 -2.17 -16.82
C GLY A 288 -1.49 -2.19 -16.59
N THR A 289 -1.95 -3.17 -15.84
CA THR A 289 -3.32 -3.14 -15.30
C THR A 289 -3.33 -2.45 -13.94
N SER A 290 -4.47 -2.42 -13.25
CA SER A 290 -4.57 -1.97 -11.86
C SER A 290 -3.62 -2.68 -10.89
N ALA A 291 -3.01 -3.80 -11.28
CA ALA A 291 -1.92 -4.45 -10.55
C ALA A 291 -0.70 -3.53 -10.38
N PHE A 292 -0.44 -2.62 -11.33
CA PHE A 292 0.63 -1.63 -11.27
C PHE A 292 0.14 -0.31 -10.66
N GLY A 293 -0.20 -0.26 -9.37
CA GLY A 293 -0.69 1.02 -8.81
C GLY A 293 -0.73 1.10 -7.30
N MET A 294 -0.99 -0.01 -6.61
CA MET A 294 -1.03 -0.01 -5.15
C MET A 294 0.38 0.10 -4.58
N GLY A 295 0.61 1.07 -3.69
CA GLY A 295 1.88 1.22 -2.98
C GLY A 295 3.03 1.83 -3.79
N ILE A 296 2.75 2.32 -5.00
CA ILE A 296 3.76 2.96 -5.84
C ILE A 296 3.85 4.45 -5.49
N ASN A 297 5.03 4.89 -5.05
CA ASN A 297 5.34 6.31 -4.83
C ASN A 297 6.63 6.67 -5.56
N PHE A 298 6.49 7.08 -6.82
CA PHE A 298 7.60 7.55 -7.65
C PHE A 298 7.46 9.04 -7.91
N SER A 299 8.55 9.77 -7.73
CA SER A 299 8.70 11.10 -8.29
C SER A 299 8.82 11.02 -9.81
N ASN A 300 8.53 12.12 -10.50
CA ASN A 300 8.77 12.30 -11.94
C ASN A 300 7.87 11.46 -12.87
N VAL A 301 6.65 11.10 -12.43
CA VAL A 301 5.60 10.65 -13.35
C VAL A 301 4.84 11.88 -13.83
N TYR A 302 4.93 12.18 -15.13
CA TYR A 302 4.35 13.40 -15.71
C TYR A 302 3.09 13.12 -16.52
N LEU A 303 2.86 11.87 -16.90
CA LEU A 303 1.71 11.47 -17.70
C LEU A 303 1.16 10.14 -17.23
N VAL A 304 -0.16 10.09 -17.01
CA VAL A 304 -0.91 8.86 -16.74
C VAL A 304 -2.05 8.78 -17.75
N ILE A 305 -2.09 7.70 -18.53
CA ILE A 305 -3.10 7.46 -19.57
C ILE A 305 -3.95 6.26 -19.15
N LEU A 306 -5.27 6.37 -19.30
CA LEU A 306 -6.23 5.28 -19.11
C LEU A 306 -6.78 4.86 -20.48
N VAL A 307 -6.64 3.58 -20.84
CA VAL A 307 -6.97 3.03 -22.18
C VAL A 307 -8.06 1.96 -22.13
#